data_AF-A0A367LAN9-F1
#
_entry.id   AF-A0A367LAN9-F1
#
_cell.length_a   1.000
_cell.length_b   1.000
_cell.length_c   1.000
_cell.angle_alpha   90.00
_cell.angle_beta   90.00
_cell.angle_gamma   90.00
#
_symmetry.space_group_name_H-M   'P 1'
#
loop_
_entity.id
_entity.type
_entity.pdbx_description
1 polymer ?
#
loop_
_entity_poly.entity_id
_entity_poly.type
_entity_poly.pdbx_seq_one_letter_code
_entity_poly.pdbx_strand_id
1 'polypeptide(L)'
;MPSAIKTVLIATLVAVRAAARPETTSSAPAGSPTPFCECGYTYCGSVLMAMDKPWTEKQLAEAYCKTPKASCSNGRPASDARSALYLCLCEDAGRRVGNRLHLLCGCDSCLVVGPDYRGRCETPCHAGGCAEGM
;
A
#
# COMPACT_ATOMS: atom_id res chain seq x y z
N MET A 1 64.85 -14.09 29.93
CA MET A 1 63.68 -14.97 30.24
C MET A 1 62.61 -14.12 30.89
N PRO A 2 61.30 -14.29 30.64
CA PRO A 2 60.51 -14.39 29.40
C PRO A 2 59.75 -13.05 29.13
N SER A 3 59.42 -12.68 27.90
CA SER A 3 58.23 -13.09 27.12
C SER A 3 56.89 -12.51 27.62
N ALA A 4 56.34 -11.57 26.87
CA ALA A 4 54.90 -11.36 26.75
C ALA A 4 54.59 -10.64 25.42
N ILE A 5 54.64 -11.43 24.35
CA ILE A 5 54.01 -11.12 23.07
C ILE A 5 52.50 -11.03 23.34
N LYS A 6 51.90 -9.86 23.11
CA LYS A 6 50.45 -9.74 22.92
C LYS A 6 50.17 -9.25 21.50
N THR A 7 50.07 -10.24 20.63
CA THR A 7 49.14 -10.30 19.50
C THR A 7 47.82 -9.62 19.84
N VAL A 8 47.25 -8.85 18.90
CA VAL A 8 45.86 -9.02 18.41
C VAL A 8 45.55 -7.99 17.31
N LEU A 9 45.39 -8.56 16.12
CA LEU A 9 44.45 -8.28 15.03
C LEU A 9 44.50 -6.94 14.27
N ILE A 10 45.21 -7.06 13.16
CA ILE A 10 44.94 -6.53 11.81
C ILE A 10 43.45 -6.19 11.59
N ALA A 11 43.17 -4.90 11.38
CA ALA A 11 41.89 -4.41 10.88
C ALA A 11 41.76 -4.76 9.39
N THR A 12 40.99 -5.80 9.08
CA THR A 12 40.57 -6.12 7.71
C THR A 12 39.52 -5.11 7.24
N LEU A 13 39.95 -4.16 6.42
CA LEU A 13 39.07 -3.31 5.62
C LEU A 13 38.34 -4.17 4.58
N VAL A 14 37.10 -4.56 4.87
CA VAL A 14 36.20 -5.15 3.87
C VAL A 14 35.62 -4.00 3.05
N ALA A 15 36.22 -3.74 1.89
CA ALA A 15 35.64 -2.87 0.89
C ALA A 15 34.37 -3.52 0.33
N VAL A 16 33.20 -3.04 0.76
CA VAL A 16 31.91 -3.42 0.18
C VAL A 16 31.85 -2.83 -1.23
N ARG A 17 32.03 -3.69 -2.24
CA ARG A 17 31.74 -3.36 -3.63
C ARG A 17 30.22 -3.17 -3.74
N ALA A 18 29.78 -1.92 -3.88
CA ALA A 18 28.44 -1.63 -4.37
C ALA A 18 28.33 -2.18 -5.80
N ALA A 19 27.62 -3.31 -5.96
CA ALA A 19 27.21 -3.78 -7.26
C ALA A 19 26.21 -2.77 -7.83
N ALA A 20 26.63 -1.99 -8.84
CA ALA A 20 25.73 -1.16 -9.61
C ALA A 20 24.65 -2.06 -10.23
N ARG A 21 23.41 -1.91 -9.77
CA ARG A 21 22.25 -2.60 -10.34
C ARG A 21 21.92 -1.95 -11.69
N PRO A 22 21.60 -2.71 -12.75
CA PRO A 22 21.20 -2.11 -14.01
C PRO A 22 19.88 -1.35 -13.79
N GLU A 23 19.90 -0.04 -13.99
CA GLU A 23 18.68 0.76 -14.05
C GLU A 23 17.87 0.28 -15.25
N THR A 24 16.75 -0.39 -14.97
CA THR A 24 15.78 -0.70 -16.02
C THR A 24 15.01 0.58 -16.28
N THR A 25 15.36 1.27 -17.37
CA THR A 25 14.67 2.48 -17.83
C THR A 25 13.22 2.11 -18.17
N SER A 26 12.32 2.34 -17.21
CA SER A 26 10.88 2.22 -17.44
C SER A 26 10.38 3.53 -18.04
N SER A 27 10.03 3.48 -19.32
CA SER A 27 9.45 4.58 -20.09
C SER A 27 8.01 4.87 -19.64
N ALA A 28 7.81 5.40 -18.43
CA ALA A 28 6.55 6.01 -18.05
C ALA A 28 6.57 7.50 -18.46
N PRO A 29 5.50 8.06 -19.06
CA PRO A 29 5.43 9.48 -19.39
C PRO A 29 5.59 10.31 -18.11
N ALA A 30 6.47 11.30 -18.13
CA ALA A 30 6.54 12.30 -17.06
C ALA A 30 5.21 13.07 -17.02
N GLY A 31 4.45 13.02 -15.92
CA GLY A 31 3.25 13.85 -15.83
C GLY A 31 2.21 13.61 -14.73
N SER A 32 2.37 12.63 -13.83
CA SER A 32 1.54 12.60 -12.61
C SER A 32 2.36 12.11 -11.41
N PRO A 33 2.25 12.76 -10.24
CA PRO A 33 2.86 12.22 -9.03
C PRO A 33 2.28 10.84 -8.79
N THR A 34 3.13 9.82 -8.64
CA THR A 34 2.67 8.49 -8.23
C THR A 34 1.95 8.63 -6.90
N PRO A 35 0.66 8.26 -6.79
CA PRO A 35 -0.06 8.37 -5.55
C PRO A 35 0.55 7.42 -4.52
N PHE A 36 0.51 7.81 -3.25
CA PHE A 36 1.04 6.99 -2.17
C PHE A 36 0.05 6.91 -1.01
N CYS A 37 0.32 5.97 -0.11
CA CYS A 37 -0.39 5.79 1.15
C CYS A 37 0.59 5.23 2.18
N GLU A 38 0.27 5.34 3.47
CA GLU A 38 1.10 4.76 4.53
C GLU A 38 0.78 3.28 4.71
N CYS A 39 1.82 2.44 4.74
CA CYS A 39 1.66 0.99 4.83
C CYS A 39 0.86 0.59 6.07
N GLY A 40 -0.15 -0.26 5.89
CA GLY A 40 -0.98 -0.79 6.98
C GLY A 40 -2.11 0.14 7.44
N TYR A 41 -2.21 1.35 6.88
CA TYR A 41 -3.30 2.27 7.20
C TYR A 41 -4.54 2.00 6.35
N THR A 42 -5.70 2.25 6.95
CA THR A 42 -6.98 2.21 6.26
C THR A 42 -7.42 3.61 5.87
N TYR A 43 -7.98 3.74 4.67
CA TYR A 43 -8.42 5.01 4.12
C TYR A 43 -9.79 4.88 3.47
N CYS A 44 -10.66 5.85 3.71
CA CYS A 44 -11.79 6.08 2.81
C CYS A 44 -11.25 6.59 1.47
N GLY A 45 -11.87 6.16 0.36
CA GLY A 45 -11.49 6.61 -0.99
C GLY A 45 -11.42 8.13 -1.11
N SER A 46 -12.38 8.84 -0.51
CA SER A 46 -12.44 10.31 -0.45
C SER A 46 -11.20 10.95 0.18
N VAL A 47 -10.61 10.34 1.21
CA VAL A 47 -9.38 10.82 1.83
C VAL A 47 -8.18 10.64 0.89
N LEU A 48 -8.08 9.47 0.23
CA LEU A 48 -7.02 9.20 -0.74
C LEU A 48 -7.03 10.19 -1.91
N MET A 49 -8.21 10.66 -2.32
CA MET A 49 -8.38 11.69 -3.34
C MET A 49 -8.01 13.10 -2.87
N ALA A 50 -7.92 13.33 -1.56
CA ALA A 50 -7.61 14.62 -0.96
C ALA A 50 -6.16 14.74 -0.45
N MET A 51 -5.34 13.70 -0.63
CA MET A 51 -3.92 13.70 -0.25
C MET A 51 -3.07 14.60 -1.16
N ASP A 52 -1.87 14.97 -0.70
CA ASP A 52 -0.89 15.76 -1.46
C ASP A 52 -0.57 15.16 -2.84
N LYS A 53 -0.52 13.83 -2.91
CA LYS A 53 -0.44 13.06 -4.16
C LYS A 53 -1.71 12.23 -4.29
N PRO A 54 -2.78 12.81 -4.85
CA PRO A 54 -4.10 12.24 -4.75
C PRO A 54 -4.25 11.02 -5.66
N TRP A 55 -5.06 10.08 -5.20
CA TRP A 55 -5.55 8.98 -6.02
C TRP A 55 -6.69 9.47 -6.92
N THR A 56 -6.77 8.95 -8.14
CA THR A 56 -7.90 9.21 -9.03
C THR A 56 -9.01 8.18 -8.80
N GLU A 57 -10.25 8.55 -9.12
CA GLU A 57 -11.39 7.62 -9.05
C GLU A 57 -11.15 6.35 -9.86
N LYS A 58 -10.51 6.46 -11.03
CA LYS A 58 -10.10 5.31 -11.85
C LYS A 58 -9.15 4.38 -11.10
N GLN A 59 -8.13 4.92 -10.42
CA GLN A 59 -7.19 4.10 -9.64
C GLN A 59 -7.87 3.44 -8.45
N LEU A 60 -8.81 4.12 -7.79
CA LEU A 60 -9.59 3.54 -6.70
C LEU A 60 -10.50 2.41 -7.18
N ALA A 61 -11.19 2.60 -8.30
CA ALA A 61 -12.03 1.56 -8.92
C ALA A 61 -11.20 0.36 -9.39
N GLU A 62 -10.02 0.60 -9.96
CA GLU A 62 -9.08 -0.47 -10.31
C GLU A 62 -8.62 -1.24 -9.08
N ALA A 63 -8.23 -0.56 -7.99
CA ALA A 63 -7.84 -1.21 -6.74
C ALA A 63 -8.99 -2.03 -6.14
N TYR A 64 -10.22 -1.48 -6.19
CA TYR A 64 -11.43 -2.17 -5.78
C TYR A 64 -11.55 -3.51 -6.52
N CYS A 65 -11.55 -3.49 -7.85
CA CYS A 65 -11.82 -4.68 -8.65
C CYS A 65 -10.63 -5.63 -8.80
N LYS A 66 -9.40 -5.17 -8.56
CA LYS A 66 -8.22 -6.05 -8.47
C LYS A 66 -8.17 -6.83 -7.15
N THR A 67 -8.93 -6.41 -6.14
CA THR A 67 -8.98 -7.13 -4.88
C THR A 67 -9.69 -8.47 -5.06
N PRO A 68 -9.08 -9.60 -4.67
CA PRO A 68 -9.70 -10.91 -4.82
C PRO A 68 -11.07 -10.98 -4.17
N LYS A 69 -12.02 -11.63 -4.87
CA LYS A 69 -13.42 -11.81 -4.45
C LYS A 69 -14.22 -10.51 -4.30
N ALA A 70 -13.68 -9.33 -4.62
CA ALA A 70 -14.44 -8.09 -4.58
C ALA A 70 -15.66 -8.16 -5.51
N SER A 71 -16.77 -7.58 -5.07
CA SER A 71 -17.98 -7.48 -5.88
C SER A 71 -17.76 -6.47 -7.01
N CYS A 72 -17.33 -6.98 -8.16
CA CYS A 72 -17.17 -6.22 -9.40
C CYS A 72 -17.79 -6.96 -10.59
N SER A 73 -18.53 -6.23 -11.41
CA SER A 73 -19.10 -6.73 -12.66
C SER A 73 -18.44 -6.01 -13.83
N ASN A 74 -17.82 -6.75 -14.76
CA ASN A 74 -17.12 -6.19 -15.92
C ASN A 74 -16.09 -5.09 -15.56
N GLY A 75 -15.37 -5.26 -14.45
CA GLY A 75 -14.38 -4.28 -13.98
C GLY A 75 -14.99 -3.02 -13.32
N ARG A 76 -16.30 -2.99 -13.10
CA ARG A 76 -17.00 -1.91 -12.40
C ARG A 76 -17.28 -2.33 -10.94
N PRO A 77 -16.90 -1.50 -9.94
CA PRO A 77 -17.27 -1.70 -8.55
C PRO A 77 -18.78 -1.79 -8.33
N ALA A 78 -19.22 -2.66 -7.42
CA ALA A 78 -20.64 -2.76 -7.04
C ALA A 78 -21.15 -1.57 -6.20
N SER A 79 -20.24 -0.82 -5.57
CA SER A 79 -20.52 0.41 -4.82
C SER A 79 -19.54 1.51 -5.24
N ASP A 80 -19.77 2.76 -4.83
CA ASP A 80 -18.91 3.88 -5.20
C ASP A 80 -17.49 3.71 -4.60
N ALA A 81 -16.47 3.75 -5.46
CA ALA A 81 -15.06 3.61 -5.07
C ALA A 81 -14.59 4.77 -4.16
N ARG A 82 -15.25 5.93 -4.20
CA ARG A 82 -14.91 7.10 -3.38
C ARG A 82 -15.39 6.92 -1.94
N SER A 83 -16.49 6.20 -1.74
CA SER A 83 -17.00 5.86 -0.41
C SER A 83 -16.48 4.51 0.09
N ALA A 84 -15.69 3.77 -0.68
CA ALA A 84 -15.13 2.50 -0.22
C ALA A 84 -13.98 2.67 0.80
N LEU A 85 -13.77 1.64 1.62
CA LEU A 85 -12.69 1.51 2.58
C LEU A 85 -11.56 0.66 2.01
N TYR A 86 -10.35 1.22 1.97
CA TYR A 86 -9.15 0.57 1.44
C TYR A 86 -8.10 0.39 2.53
N LEU A 87 -7.27 -0.64 2.37
CA LEU A 87 -6.02 -0.85 3.11
C LEU A 87 -4.84 -0.57 2.18
N CYS A 88 -3.87 0.22 2.64
CA CYS A 88 -2.61 0.40 1.95
C CYS A 88 -1.68 -0.80 2.21
N LEU A 89 -1.32 -1.51 1.14
CA LEU A 89 -0.39 -2.61 1.17
C LEU A 89 0.99 -2.18 0.65
N CYS A 90 2.01 -2.82 1.19
CA CYS A 90 3.40 -2.64 0.81
C CYS A 90 4.02 -3.99 0.49
N GLU A 91 4.99 -3.98 -0.43
CA GLU A 91 5.62 -5.22 -0.89
C GLU A 91 6.40 -5.92 0.23
N ASP A 92 6.98 -5.13 1.14
CA ASP A 92 7.78 -5.61 2.26
C ASP A 92 7.38 -4.88 3.57
N ALA A 93 7.47 -5.59 4.70
CA ALA A 93 7.11 -5.07 6.03
C ALA A 93 7.98 -3.90 6.52
N GLY A 94 9.16 -3.70 5.94
CA GLY A 94 10.07 -2.60 6.30
C GLY A 94 9.75 -1.26 5.63
N ARG A 95 8.83 -1.23 4.67
CA ARG A 95 8.45 0.01 3.98
C ARG A 95 7.43 0.79 4.80
N ARG A 96 7.55 2.12 4.78
CA ARG A 96 6.63 3.04 5.45
C ARG A 96 5.51 3.54 4.54
N VAL A 97 5.79 3.62 3.24
CA VAL A 97 4.84 4.06 2.22
C VAL A 97 4.71 3.04 1.09
N GLY A 98 3.52 2.96 0.53
CA GLY A 98 3.19 2.11 -0.60
C GLY A 98 2.32 2.85 -1.60
N ASN A 99 2.01 2.16 -2.69
CA ASN A 99 1.16 2.64 -3.77
C ASN A 99 0.20 1.53 -4.24
N ARG A 100 -0.11 0.58 -3.34
CA ARG A 100 -1.02 -0.53 -3.61
C ARG A 100 -2.15 -0.47 -2.61
N LEU A 101 -3.37 -0.43 -3.10
CA LEU A 101 -4.58 -0.48 -2.27
C LEU A 101 -5.26 -1.82 -2.45
N HIS A 102 -5.73 -2.38 -1.34
CA HIS A 102 -6.71 -3.47 -1.34
C HIS A 102 -8.02 -2.95 -0.78
N LEU A 103 -9.12 -3.38 -1.37
CA LEU A 103 -10.44 -3.17 -0.82
C LEU A 103 -10.57 -3.96 0.48
N LEU A 104 -10.87 -3.26 1.57
CA LEU A 104 -11.42 -3.94 2.75
C LEU A 104 -12.92 -4.10 2.60
N CYS A 105 -13.59 -3.06 2.10
CA CYS A 105 -15.03 -3.04 2.02
C CYS A 105 -15.56 -1.93 1.11
N GLY A 106 -16.57 -2.22 0.28
CA GLY A 106 -17.36 -1.19 -0.36
C GLY A 106 -18.39 -0.61 0.63
N CYS A 107 -18.53 0.71 0.70
CA CYS A 107 -19.49 1.36 1.61
C CYS A 107 -20.46 2.25 0.82
N ASP A 108 -21.68 2.43 1.33
CA ASP A 108 -22.53 3.56 0.90
C ASP A 108 -21.93 4.90 1.34
N SER A 109 -21.39 4.92 2.56
CA SER A 109 -20.74 6.05 3.21
C SER A 109 -19.56 5.55 4.03
N CYS A 110 -18.42 6.23 3.96
CA CYS A 110 -17.24 5.92 4.76
C CYS A 110 -16.90 7.10 5.66
N LEU A 111 -16.85 6.82 6.95
CA LEU A 111 -16.68 7.79 8.02
C LEU A 111 -15.22 7.85 8.45
N VAL A 112 -14.72 9.07 8.57
CA VAL A 112 -13.43 9.39 9.18
C VAL A 112 -13.69 10.36 10.31
N VAL A 113 -14.12 9.82 11.46
CA VAL A 113 -14.54 10.61 12.62
C VAL A 113 -13.77 10.17 13.86
N GLY A 114 -13.65 11.08 14.83
CA GLY A 114 -12.95 10.83 16.09
C GLY A 114 -13.49 9.62 16.87
N PRO A 115 -12.73 9.13 17.87
CA PRO A 115 -11.48 9.72 18.37
C PRO A 115 -10.22 9.30 17.59
N ASP A 116 -10.30 8.27 16.75
CA ASP A 116 -9.14 7.67 16.09
C ASP A 116 -8.99 8.06 14.61
N TYR A 117 -10.01 8.70 14.02
CA TYR A 117 -10.04 9.12 12.61
C TYR A 117 -9.69 7.99 11.65
N ARG A 118 -10.03 6.74 12.01
CA ARG A 118 -9.86 5.58 11.14
C ARG A 118 -11.09 5.42 10.25
N GLY A 119 -10.86 5.20 8.96
CA GLY A 119 -11.91 4.93 7.99
C GLY A 119 -12.72 3.69 8.38
N ARG A 120 -14.05 3.81 8.35
CA ARG A 120 -15.01 2.72 8.58
C ARG A 120 -16.27 2.98 7.77
N CYS A 121 -16.93 1.94 7.29
CA CYS A 121 -18.25 2.11 6.69
C CYS A 121 -19.27 2.49 7.76
N GLU A 122 -20.20 3.36 7.41
CA GLU A 122 -21.34 3.71 8.27
C GLU A 122 -22.37 2.57 8.33
N THR A 123 -22.60 1.93 7.19
CA THR A 123 -23.52 0.81 7.00
C THR A 123 -22.75 -0.50 6.84
N PRO A 124 -23.42 -1.67 6.96
CA PRO A 124 -22.81 -2.95 6.63
C PRO A 124 -22.17 -2.96 5.25
N CYS A 125 -21.05 -3.68 5.18
CA CYS A 125 -20.21 -3.74 4.00
C CYS A 125 -20.90 -4.31 2.76
N HIS A 126 -20.67 -3.67 1.61
CA HIS A 126 -20.82 -4.29 0.29
C HIS A 126 -19.66 -5.27 0.05
N ALA A 127 -19.69 -6.36 0.81
CA ALA A 127 -18.66 -7.39 0.72
C ALA A 127 -18.70 -8.08 -0.65
N GLY A 128 -17.54 -8.61 -1.01
CA GLY A 128 -17.44 -9.68 -2.01
C GLY A 128 -18.32 -10.87 -1.65
N GLY A 129 -18.66 -11.70 -2.65
CA GLY A 129 -19.27 -12.99 -2.36
C GLY A 129 -18.37 -13.83 -1.43
N CYS A 130 -18.92 -14.30 -0.31
CA CYS A 130 -18.26 -15.33 0.48
C CYS A 130 -18.18 -16.60 -0.39
N ALA A 131 -17.00 -17.21 -0.49
CA ALA A 131 -16.92 -18.54 -1.05
C ALA A 131 -17.52 -19.50 -0.02
N GLU A 132 -18.74 -19.98 -0.26
CA GLU A 132 -19.28 -21.12 0.49
C GLU A 132 -18.44 -22.36 0.16
N GLY A 133 -17.87 -23.00 1.18
CA GLY A 133 -17.19 -24.28 1.07
C GLY A 133 -15.72 -24.20 0.67
N MET A 134 -14.84 -24.16 1.68
CA MET A 134 -13.48 -24.68 1.60
C MET A 134 -13.24 -25.62 2.77
#